data_AF-A0A7W0QB67-F1
#
_entry.id   AF-A0A7W0QB67-F1
#
_cell.length_a   1.000
_cell.length_b   1.000
_cell.length_c   1.000
_cell.angle_alpha   90.00
_cell.angle_beta   90.00
_cell.angle_gamma   90.00
#
_symmetry.space_group_name_H-M   'P 1'
#
loop_
_entity.id
_entity.type
_entity.pdbx_description
1 polymer ?
#
loop_
_entity_poly.entity_id
_entity_poly.type
_entity_poly.pdbx_seq_one_letter_code
_entity_poly.pdbx_strand_id
1 'polypeptide(L)'
;MSGRVDPPVPRSWLAVWLPVWLAGLLLAIAVWEIVATRHAATRVPGDDTWRRAAAVVRAGHQPGDLIVFAPPWVDPVGRMHLGDLIPVEMAGRMDADRYGRIWEVAHAGERAAETAALRPVEERAVGGLVVRRFERTPVEIRADVRELLPQARIAGPGRPTLELAEVGFTPRRCIQVSPPPGQAVRITFALPAGTLVGHAGLADVFTRRDIRAPGTLDVEVGGRVVASVSPGVDDGWVRFAAPIPGGDVTFVARAPAPQRLICFAAEVRP
;
A
#
# COMPACT_ATOMS: atom_id res chain seq x y z
N MET A 1 78.19 27.77 7.20
CA MET A 1 76.86 27.24 6.82
C MET A 1 76.09 26.98 8.11
N SER A 2 75.25 27.92 8.53
CA SER A 2 74.47 27.83 9.77
C SER A 2 73.14 27.14 9.45
N GLY A 3 72.96 25.91 9.94
CA GLY A 3 71.74 25.13 9.76
C GLY A 3 70.62 25.69 10.64
N ARG A 4 69.57 26.21 10.00
CA ARG A 4 68.36 26.66 10.69
C ARG A 4 67.59 25.40 11.13
N VAL A 5 67.55 25.15 12.44
CA VAL A 5 66.73 24.09 13.05
C VAL A 5 65.32 24.63 13.19
N ASP A 6 64.39 24.12 12.39
CA ASP A 6 62.96 24.48 12.54
C ASP A 6 62.42 23.88 13.84
N PRO A 7 61.66 24.65 14.65
CA PRO A 7 61.06 24.13 15.86
C PRO A 7 60.02 23.05 15.53
N PRO A 8 59.90 21.98 16.36
CA PRO A 8 58.89 20.96 16.14
C PRO A 8 57.51 21.60 16.17
N VAL A 9 56.77 21.48 15.08
CA VAL A 9 55.37 21.91 15.00
C VAL A 9 54.61 21.18 16.11
N PRO A 10 53.96 21.88 17.06
CA PRO A 10 53.24 21.22 18.13
C PRO A 10 52.13 20.39 17.50
N ARG A 11 52.19 19.07 17.69
CA ARG A 11 51.07 18.18 17.35
C ARG A 11 49.85 18.75 18.04
N SER A 12 48.91 19.27 17.26
CA SER A 12 47.69 19.86 17.79
C SER A 12 47.04 18.81 18.68
N TRP A 13 46.77 19.17 19.93
CA TRP A 13 46.04 18.36 20.90
C TRP A 13 44.77 17.73 20.28
N LEU A 14 44.14 18.43 19.33
CA LEU A 14 43.06 17.97 18.48
C LEU A 14 43.35 16.65 17.74
N ALA A 15 44.58 16.43 17.25
CA ALA A 15 44.95 15.21 16.53
C ALA A 15 45.01 13.95 17.41
N VAL A 16 45.19 14.12 18.74
CA VAL A 16 45.25 12.99 19.69
C VAL A 16 43.88 12.70 20.29
N TRP A 17 43.09 13.73 20.58
CA TRP A 17 41.79 13.55 21.25
C TRP A 17 40.64 13.27 20.29
N LEU A 18 40.70 13.73 19.03
CA LEU A 18 39.65 13.47 18.05
C LEU A 18 39.38 11.97 17.84
N PRO A 19 40.40 11.08 17.66
CA PRO A 19 40.16 9.65 17.55
C PRO A 19 39.50 9.03 18.79
N VAL A 20 39.87 9.50 19.99
CA VAL A 20 39.30 9.02 21.27
C VAL A 20 37.83 9.42 21.38
N TRP A 21 37.49 10.66 21.05
CA TRP A 21 36.10 11.13 21.03
C TRP A 21 35.27 10.39 19.98
N LEU A 22 35.81 10.17 18.79
CA LEU A 22 35.13 9.39 17.74
C LEU A 22 34.91 7.94 18.17
N ALA A 23 35.90 7.30 18.79
CA ALA A 23 35.75 5.95 19.34
C ALA A 23 34.70 5.88 20.47
N GLY A 24 34.71 6.88 21.36
CA GLY A 24 33.69 7.00 22.42
C GLY A 24 32.28 7.20 21.88
N LEU A 25 32.12 8.05 20.86
CA LEU A 25 30.84 8.27 20.19
C LEU A 25 30.35 7.00 19.49
N LEU A 26 31.22 6.29 18.77
CA LEU A 26 30.89 5.02 18.14
C LEU A 26 30.44 3.97 19.17
N LEU A 27 31.13 3.88 20.31
CA LEU A 27 30.75 2.97 21.39
C LEU A 27 29.39 3.35 21.99
N ALA A 28 29.13 4.64 22.20
CA ALA A 28 27.85 5.13 22.71
C ALA A 28 26.69 4.80 21.74
N ILE A 29 26.89 5.01 20.42
CA ILE A 29 25.92 4.63 19.39
C ILE A 29 25.69 3.13 19.40
N ALA A 30 26.74 2.31 19.47
CA ALA A 30 26.62 0.85 19.50
C ALA A 30 25.83 0.35 20.73
N VAL A 31 26.11 0.90 21.92
CA VAL A 31 25.36 0.57 23.14
C VAL A 31 23.89 1.00 23.00
N TRP A 32 23.64 2.20 22.48
CA TRP A 32 22.29 2.70 22.25
C TRP A 32 21.51 1.80 21.28
N GLU A 33 22.10 1.41 20.15
CA GLU A 33 21.52 0.48 19.18
C GLU A 33 21.18 -0.89 19.81
N ILE A 34 22.06 -1.45 20.64
CA ILE A 34 21.80 -2.72 21.34
C ILE A 34 20.60 -2.59 22.29
N VAL A 35 20.56 -1.50 23.08
CA VAL A 35 19.46 -1.25 24.02
C VAL A 35 18.16 -1.01 23.27
N ALA A 36 18.17 -0.18 22.22
CA ALA A 36 17.01 0.10 21.39
C ALA A 36 16.47 -1.17 20.69
N THR A 37 17.36 -1.99 20.13
CA THR A 37 17.00 -3.24 19.46
C THR A 37 16.42 -4.25 20.45
N ARG A 38 17.03 -4.42 21.62
CA ARG A 38 16.51 -5.32 22.65
C ARG A 38 15.17 -4.85 23.18
N HIS A 39 15.02 -3.54 23.36
CA HIS A 39 13.77 -2.94 23.78
C HIS A 39 12.64 -3.09 22.74
N ALA A 40 12.97 -2.98 21.45
CA ALA A 40 12.03 -3.27 20.38
C ALA A 40 11.64 -4.75 20.36
N ALA A 41 12.62 -5.66 20.48
CA ALA A 41 12.39 -7.11 20.48
C ALA A 41 11.48 -7.58 21.63
N THR A 42 11.61 -7.00 22.83
CA THR A 42 10.77 -7.38 23.97
C THR A 42 9.35 -6.78 23.92
N ARG A 43 9.09 -5.84 23.01
CA ARG A 43 7.76 -5.23 22.81
C ARG A 43 6.93 -5.95 21.75
N VAL A 44 7.49 -6.93 21.04
CA VAL A 44 6.76 -7.72 20.06
C VAL A 44 5.68 -8.55 20.76
N PRO A 45 4.39 -8.37 20.42
CA PRO A 45 3.31 -9.13 21.02
C PRO A 45 3.45 -10.62 20.73
N GLY A 46 3.46 -11.44 21.77
CA GLY A 46 3.46 -12.90 21.63
C GLY A 46 2.11 -13.46 21.16
N ASP A 47 2.10 -14.75 20.82
CA ASP A 47 0.93 -15.45 20.26
C ASP A 47 -0.33 -15.33 21.15
N ASP A 48 -0.17 -15.45 22.47
CA ASP A 48 -1.26 -15.26 23.44
C ASP A 48 -1.92 -13.89 23.36
N THR A 49 -1.12 -12.84 23.13
CA THR A 49 -1.64 -11.48 22.97
C THR A 49 -2.47 -11.37 21.70
N TRP A 50 -1.99 -11.93 20.59
CA TRP A 50 -2.73 -11.96 19.34
C TRP A 50 -4.01 -12.77 19.43
N ARG A 51 -4.00 -13.94 20.09
CA ARG A 51 -5.21 -14.74 20.36
C ARG A 51 -6.26 -13.94 21.13
N ARG A 52 -5.86 -13.21 22.18
CA ARG A 52 -6.77 -12.34 22.95
C ARG A 52 -7.29 -11.17 22.11
N ALA A 53 -6.45 -10.51 21.33
CA ALA A 53 -6.87 -9.42 20.46
C ALA A 53 -7.86 -9.92 19.39
N ALA A 54 -7.59 -11.09 18.80
CA ALA A 54 -8.47 -11.72 17.83
C ALA A 54 -9.82 -12.14 18.45
N ALA A 55 -9.84 -12.56 19.72
CA ALA A 55 -11.08 -12.82 20.45
C ALA A 55 -11.94 -11.55 20.62
N VAL A 56 -11.32 -10.39 20.85
CA VAL A 56 -12.03 -9.10 20.90
C VAL A 56 -12.70 -8.79 19.56
N VAL A 57 -11.95 -8.93 18.45
CA VAL A 57 -12.49 -8.69 17.10
C VAL A 57 -13.63 -9.68 16.80
N ARG A 58 -13.43 -10.98 17.04
CA ARG A 58 -14.45 -12.02 16.79
C ARG A 58 -15.75 -11.79 17.56
N ALA A 59 -15.68 -11.26 18.78
CA ALA A 59 -16.86 -11.02 19.59
C ALA A 59 -17.79 -9.94 19.01
N GLY A 60 -17.27 -8.99 18.23
CA GLY A 60 -18.05 -7.88 17.67
C GLY A 60 -18.10 -7.82 16.14
N HIS A 61 -17.30 -8.63 15.44
CA HIS A 61 -17.21 -8.65 13.99
C HIS A 61 -18.52 -9.10 13.34
N GLN A 62 -18.90 -8.42 12.26
CA GLN A 62 -20.06 -8.77 11.43
C GLN A 62 -19.64 -8.99 9.97
N PRO A 63 -20.37 -9.82 9.19
CA PRO A 63 -20.15 -9.90 7.76
C PRO A 63 -20.22 -8.51 7.11
N GLY A 64 -19.17 -8.14 6.39
CA GLY A 64 -19.05 -6.81 5.76
C GLY A 64 -18.26 -5.78 6.58
N ASP A 65 -17.84 -6.08 7.81
CA ASP A 65 -16.83 -5.28 8.52
C ASP A 65 -15.49 -5.39 7.79
N LEU A 66 -14.66 -4.34 7.81
CA LEU A 66 -13.27 -4.38 7.36
C LEU A 66 -12.34 -4.69 8.53
N ILE A 67 -11.32 -5.52 8.34
CA ILE A 67 -10.21 -5.66 9.28
C ILE A 67 -8.95 -5.05 8.66
N VAL A 68 -8.30 -4.14 9.38
CA VAL A 68 -7.02 -3.54 9.03
C VAL A 68 -6.01 -3.70 10.16
N PHE A 69 -4.74 -3.68 9.79
CA PHE A 69 -3.63 -3.85 10.71
C PHE A 69 -2.72 -2.62 10.66
N ALA A 70 -2.26 -2.17 11.82
CA ALA A 70 -1.38 -1.02 11.95
C ALA A 70 -0.17 -1.39 12.82
N PRO A 71 1.07 -1.14 12.40
CA PRO A 71 1.49 -0.73 11.05
C PRO A 71 1.29 -1.86 10.02
N PRO A 72 1.31 -1.60 8.71
CA PRO A 72 0.97 -2.60 7.68
C PRO A 72 1.79 -3.90 7.73
N TRP A 73 3.04 -3.86 8.21
CA TRP A 73 3.90 -5.04 8.29
C TRP A 73 3.42 -6.10 9.28
N VAL A 74 2.49 -5.78 10.20
CA VAL A 74 1.90 -6.78 11.12
C VAL A 74 0.80 -7.62 10.47
N ASP A 75 0.33 -7.27 9.26
CA ASP A 75 -0.76 -7.96 8.56
C ASP A 75 -0.52 -9.49 8.42
N PRO A 76 0.67 -10.01 8.06
CA PRO A 76 0.90 -11.46 7.98
C PRO A 76 0.63 -12.18 9.30
N VAL A 77 1.10 -11.63 10.43
CA VAL A 77 0.85 -12.20 11.76
C VAL A 77 -0.62 -12.07 12.11
N GLY A 78 -1.22 -10.90 11.86
CA GLY A 78 -2.64 -10.67 12.07
C GLY A 78 -3.53 -11.68 11.34
N ARG A 79 -3.22 -11.98 10.07
CA ARG A 79 -3.93 -12.98 9.25
C ARG A 79 -3.78 -14.41 9.75
N MET A 80 -2.68 -14.77 10.41
CA MET A 80 -2.59 -16.08 11.08
C MET A 80 -3.68 -16.26 12.14
N HIS A 81 -4.12 -15.15 12.77
CA HIS A 81 -5.10 -15.18 13.86
C HIS A 81 -6.52 -14.76 13.46
N LEU A 82 -6.69 -14.00 12.38
CA LEU A 82 -7.97 -13.43 11.93
C LEU A 82 -8.31 -13.77 10.47
N GLY A 83 -7.50 -14.58 9.79
CA GLY A 83 -7.66 -14.89 8.37
C GLY A 83 -9.00 -15.56 8.03
N ASP A 84 -9.60 -16.27 8.98
CA ASP A 84 -10.96 -16.82 8.89
C ASP A 84 -12.04 -15.74 8.72
N LEU A 85 -11.79 -14.51 9.18
CA LEU A 85 -12.69 -13.36 9.03
C LEU A 85 -12.35 -12.47 7.83
N ILE A 86 -11.22 -12.73 7.15
CA ILE A 86 -10.69 -11.87 6.08
C ILE A 86 -10.82 -12.62 4.74
N PRO A 87 -12.00 -12.55 4.07
CA PRO A 87 -12.16 -13.12 2.75
C PRO A 87 -11.26 -12.43 1.71
N VAL A 88 -11.07 -13.10 0.57
CA VAL A 88 -10.20 -12.62 -0.53
C VAL A 88 -10.62 -11.24 -1.02
N GLU A 89 -11.92 -10.95 -1.06
CA GLU A 89 -12.48 -9.65 -1.45
C GLU A 89 -12.02 -8.52 -0.52
N MET A 90 -11.95 -8.79 0.78
CA MET A 90 -11.48 -7.82 1.78
C MET A 90 -9.96 -7.65 1.73
N ALA A 91 -9.24 -8.76 1.57
CA ALA A 91 -7.79 -8.75 1.42
C ALA A 91 -7.37 -7.96 0.18
N GLY A 92 -7.99 -8.25 -0.96
CA GLY A 92 -7.74 -7.64 -2.26
C GLY A 92 -8.54 -6.37 -2.55
N ARG A 93 -9.06 -5.69 -1.51
CA ARG A 93 -9.90 -4.50 -1.70
C ARG A 93 -9.19 -3.40 -2.49
N MET A 94 -9.96 -2.61 -3.23
CA MET A 94 -9.44 -1.42 -3.93
C MET A 94 -9.07 -0.34 -2.92
N ASP A 95 -10.00 0.01 -2.03
CA ASP A 95 -9.84 0.90 -0.90
C ASP A 95 -10.82 0.50 0.22
N ALA A 96 -10.91 1.30 1.29
CA ALA A 96 -11.79 1.03 2.41
C ALA A 96 -13.17 1.70 2.31
N ASP A 97 -13.43 2.56 1.32
CA ASP A 97 -14.54 3.52 1.36
C ASP A 97 -15.92 2.87 1.40
N ARG A 98 -16.07 1.67 0.83
CA ARG A 98 -17.30 0.86 0.90
C ARG A 98 -17.59 0.24 2.28
N TYR A 99 -16.63 0.29 3.22
CA TYR A 99 -16.78 -0.32 4.54
C TYR A 99 -17.24 0.70 5.57
N GLY A 100 -18.45 0.46 6.10
CA GLY A 100 -19.05 1.32 7.12
C GLY A 100 -18.54 1.03 8.53
N ARG A 101 -18.01 -0.17 8.77
CA ARG A 101 -17.44 -0.61 10.04
C ARG A 101 -16.04 -1.15 9.82
N ILE A 102 -15.08 -0.67 10.60
CA ILE A 102 -13.66 -1.03 10.45
C ILE A 102 -13.12 -1.44 11.82
N TRP A 103 -12.54 -2.64 11.90
CA TRP A 103 -11.71 -3.09 12.99
C TRP A 103 -10.25 -2.84 12.67
N GLU A 104 -9.57 -2.14 13.55
CA GLU A 104 -8.11 -1.98 13.50
C GLU A 104 -7.48 -2.78 14.62
N VAL A 105 -6.46 -3.57 14.30
CA VAL A 105 -5.54 -4.15 15.28
C VAL A 105 -4.18 -3.45 15.14
N ALA A 106 -3.89 -2.58 16.10
CA ALA A 106 -2.72 -1.73 16.10
C ALA A 106 -1.63 -2.22 17.07
N HIS A 107 -0.38 -2.21 16.64
CA HIS A 107 0.80 -2.43 17.46
C HIS A 107 1.46 -1.10 17.81
N ALA A 108 1.96 -0.97 19.04
CA ALA A 108 2.70 0.21 19.51
C ALA A 108 1.93 1.54 19.38
N GLY A 109 0.60 1.50 19.35
CA GLY A 109 -0.24 2.71 19.24
C GLY A 109 -0.35 3.28 17.83
N GLU A 110 0.23 2.63 16.82
CA GLU A 110 0.16 3.02 15.41
C GLU A 110 -1.28 3.12 14.90
N ARG A 111 -1.43 3.74 13.71
CA ARG A 111 -2.71 4.00 13.07
C ARG A 111 -2.66 3.63 11.59
N ALA A 112 -3.65 2.87 11.13
CA ALA A 112 -3.81 2.56 9.72
C ALA A 112 -4.25 3.80 8.94
N ALA A 113 -3.81 3.91 7.68
CA ALA A 113 -4.17 5.04 6.82
C ALA A 113 -5.69 5.17 6.67
N GLU A 114 -6.41 4.05 6.63
CA GLU A 114 -7.86 3.98 6.45
C GLU A 114 -8.65 4.54 7.64
N THR A 115 -8.05 4.63 8.83
CA THR A 115 -8.72 5.07 10.07
C THR A 115 -8.03 6.29 10.70
N ALA A 116 -7.01 6.85 10.05
CA ALA A 116 -6.23 7.98 10.54
C ALA A 116 -7.09 9.23 10.82
N ALA A 117 -8.08 9.49 9.98
CA ALA A 117 -9.02 10.61 10.14
C ALA A 117 -10.27 10.27 10.98
N LEU A 118 -10.40 9.02 11.44
CA LEU A 118 -11.58 8.54 12.17
C LEU A 118 -11.33 8.51 13.67
N ARG A 119 -12.40 8.71 14.44
CA ARG A 119 -12.40 8.50 15.89
C ARG A 119 -12.93 7.11 16.20
N PRO A 120 -12.27 6.34 17.08
CA PRO A 120 -12.76 5.02 17.45
C PRO A 120 -14.05 5.18 18.26
N VAL A 121 -15.05 4.35 17.93
CA VAL A 121 -16.25 4.20 18.76
C VAL A 121 -15.98 3.26 19.94
N GLU A 122 -14.96 2.42 19.81
CA GLU A 122 -14.51 1.50 20.84
C GLU A 122 -12.99 1.30 20.73
N GLU A 123 -12.32 1.22 21.87
CA GLU A 123 -10.88 0.98 21.96
C GLU A 123 -10.57 0.05 23.14
N ARG A 124 -9.71 -0.95 22.92
CA ARG A 124 -9.28 -1.89 23.95
C ARG A 124 -7.81 -2.23 23.81
N ALA A 125 -7.04 -1.99 24.87
CA ALA A 125 -5.64 -2.41 24.95
C ALA A 125 -5.54 -3.90 25.30
N VAL A 126 -4.68 -4.62 24.58
CA VAL A 126 -4.41 -6.05 24.76
C VAL A 126 -2.91 -6.30 24.63
N GLY A 127 -2.19 -6.34 25.76
CA GLY A 127 -0.80 -6.86 25.82
C GLY A 127 0.21 -6.28 24.83
N GLY A 128 0.12 -4.99 24.49
CA GLY A 128 0.99 -4.32 23.49
C GLY A 128 0.33 -4.13 22.12
N LEU A 129 -0.88 -4.67 21.94
CA LEU A 129 -1.80 -4.33 20.86
C LEU A 129 -2.91 -3.40 21.37
N VAL A 130 -3.54 -2.69 20.45
CA VAL A 130 -4.77 -1.92 20.66
C VAL A 130 -5.76 -2.35 19.58
N VAL A 131 -6.91 -2.86 20.00
CA VAL A 131 -8.02 -3.18 19.10
C VAL A 131 -8.98 -1.99 19.11
N ARG A 132 -9.30 -1.46 17.94
CA ARG A 132 -10.22 -0.33 17.77
C ARG A 132 -11.31 -0.68 16.80
N ARG A 133 -12.50 -0.13 17.03
CA ARG A 133 -13.59 -0.18 16.07
C ARG A 133 -13.97 1.24 15.66
N PHE A 134 -14.21 1.40 14.37
CA PHE A 134 -14.61 2.66 13.75
C PHE A 134 -15.91 2.45 13.01
N GLU A 135 -16.67 3.53 12.91
CA GLU A 135 -17.90 3.60 12.13
C GLU A 135 -17.85 4.83 11.22
N ARG A 136 -18.40 4.67 10.01
CA ARG A 136 -18.63 5.74 9.05
C ARG A 136 -19.76 5.37 8.10
N THR A 137 -20.30 6.36 7.40
CA THR A 137 -21.20 6.09 6.28
C THR A 137 -20.41 5.44 5.14
N PRO A 138 -20.74 4.19 4.74
CA PRO A 138 -20.09 3.56 3.60
C PRO A 138 -20.46 4.26 2.30
N VAL A 139 -19.52 4.33 1.37
CA VAL A 139 -19.78 4.84 0.02
C VAL A 139 -20.58 3.82 -0.78
N GLU A 140 -21.66 4.27 -1.39
CA GLU A 140 -22.45 3.49 -2.35
C GLU A 140 -21.66 3.27 -3.65
N ILE A 141 -21.62 2.02 -4.11
CA ILE A 141 -20.97 1.65 -5.36
C ILE A 141 -22.03 1.41 -6.43
N ARG A 142 -22.09 2.30 -7.42
CA ARG A 142 -23.07 2.22 -8.53
C ARG A 142 -22.62 1.27 -9.63
N ALA A 143 -21.31 1.11 -9.82
CA ALA A 143 -20.72 0.17 -10.76
C ALA A 143 -19.28 -0.16 -10.34
N ASP A 144 -18.84 -1.41 -10.56
CA ASP A 144 -17.47 -1.86 -10.36
C ASP A 144 -16.94 -2.48 -11.65
N VAL A 145 -15.86 -1.93 -12.21
CA VAL A 145 -15.32 -2.40 -13.51
C VAL A 145 -14.85 -3.85 -13.45
N ARG A 146 -14.49 -4.36 -12.26
CA ARG A 146 -14.06 -5.76 -12.07
C ARG A 146 -15.21 -6.73 -12.28
N GLU A 147 -16.40 -6.36 -11.82
CA GLU A 147 -17.62 -7.14 -12.00
C GLU A 147 -18.12 -7.05 -13.46
N LEU A 148 -17.86 -5.91 -14.11
CA LEU A 148 -18.24 -5.66 -15.50
C LEU A 148 -17.23 -6.16 -16.55
N LEU A 149 -16.09 -6.72 -16.13
CA LEU A 149 -15.06 -7.20 -17.07
C LEU A 149 -15.59 -8.20 -18.12
N PRO A 150 -16.48 -9.15 -17.80
CA PRO A 150 -17.05 -10.06 -18.80
C PRO A 150 -17.85 -9.36 -19.92
N GLN A 151 -18.30 -8.13 -19.68
CA GLN A 151 -19.10 -7.31 -20.60
C GLN A 151 -18.25 -6.25 -21.31
N ALA A 152 -16.96 -6.15 -20.97
CA ALA A 152 -16.08 -5.13 -21.51
C ALA A 152 -15.77 -5.39 -23.00
N ARG A 153 -15.72 -4.31 -23.79
CA ARG A 153 -15.21 -4.37 -25.16
C ARG A 153 -13.70 -4.16 -25.13
N ILE A 154 -12.95 -5.06 -25.75
CA ILE A 154 -11.49 -5.07 -25.72
C ILE A 154 -10.95 -4.84 -27.14
N ALA A 155 -10.05 -3.88 -27.29
CA ALA A 155 -9.31 -3.64 -28.53
C ALA A 155 -7.80 -3.59 -28.28
N GLY A 156 -7.02 -4.06 -29.26
CA GLY A 156 -5.56 -4.14 -29.19
C GLY A 156 -5.01 -5.49 -28.74
N PRO A 157 -3.67 -5.61 -28.66
CA PRO A 157 -2.99 -6.84 -28.30
C PRO A 157 -2.87 -6.99 -26.78
N GLY A 158 -3.57 -7.97 -26.23
CA GLY A 158 -3.60 -8.21 -24.78
C GLY A 158 -4.99 -8.61 -24.35
N ARG A 159 -5.06 -9.40 -23.28
CA ARG A 159 -6.32 -9.86 -22.71
C ARG A 159 -6.32 -9.49 -21.24
N PRO A 160 -7.19 -8.56 -20.81
CA PRO A 160 -7.35 -8.26 -19.40
C PRO A 160 -7.94 -9.48 -18.67
N THR A 161 -7.38 -9.81 -17.51
CA THR A 161 -7.89 -10.86 -16.63
C THR A 161 -8.19 -10.29 -15.25
N LEU A 162 -9.13 -10.89 -14.53
CA LEU A 162 -9.39 -10.56 -13.13
C LEU A 162 -8.45 -11.38 -12.27
N GLU A 163 -7.51 -10.73 -11.60
CA GLU A 163 -6.45 -11.39 -10.83
C GLU A 163 -6.45 -10.92 -9.37
N LEU A 164 -5.94 -11.78 -8.50
CA LEU A 164 -5.42 -11.38 -7.20
C LEU A 164 -3.91 -11.20 -7.35
N ALA A 165 -3.46 -9.95 -7.43
CA ALA A 165 -2.06 -9.60 -7.68
C ALA A 165 -1.44 -8.84 -6.51
N GLU A 166 -0.13 -9.00 -6.31
CA GLU A 166 0.60 -8.18 -5.34
C GLU A 166 0.99 -6.84 -5.97
N VAL A 167 0.54 -5.74 -5.35
CA VAL A 167 0.91 -4.37 -5.73
C VAL A 167 1.32 -3.60 -4.48
N GLY A 168 2.54 -3.07 -4.48
CA GLY A 168 3.13 -2.42 -3.30
C GLY A 168 3.11 -3.30 -2.05
N PHE A 169 3.51 -4.58 -2.19
CA PHE A 169 3.52 -5.57 -1.10
C PHE A 169 2.14 -5.83 -0.45
N THR A 170 1.05 -5.49 -1.14
CA THR A 170 -0.33 -5.69 -0.67
C THR A 170 -1.11 -6.48 -1.72
N PRO A 171 -1.93 -7.47 -1.34
CA PRO A 171 -2.81 -8.13 -2.29
C PRO A 171 -3.87 -7.16 -2.82
N ARG A 172 -4.11 -7.18 -4.14
CA ARG A 172 -5.12 -6.38 -4.84
C ARG A 172 -5.88 -7.26 -5.81
N ARG A 173 -7.21 -7.25 -5.71
CA ARG A 173 -8.10 -7.85 -6.70
C ARG A 173 -8.38 -6.81 -7.78
N CYS A 174 -7.82 -7.03 -8.96
CA CYS A 174 -7.77 -6.04 -10.03
C CYS A 174 -7.91 -6.65 -11.41
N ILE A 175 -8.18 -5.80 -12.40
CA ILE A 175 -8.02 -6.13 -13.80
C ILE A 175 -6.53 -5.99 -14.13
N GLN A 176 -5.89 -7.10 -14.50
CA GLN A 176 -4.50 -7.13 -14.91
C GLN A 176 -4.40 -7.20 -16.43
N VAL A 177 -3.50 -6.40 -17.01
CA VAL A 177 -3.20 -6.41 -18.45
C VAL A 177 -1.73 -6.11 -18.69
N SER A 178 -1.14 -6.76 -19.70
CA SER A 178 0.24 -6.52 -20.13
C SER A 178 0.27 -6.06 -21.59
N PRO A 179 0.26 -4.75 -21.86
CA PRO A 179 0.42 -4.23 -23.22
C PRO A 179 1.81 -4.57 -23.77
N PRO A 180 1.93 -5.02 -25.04
CA PRO A 180 3.20 -5.02 -25.75
C PRO A 180 3.79 -3.60 -25.85
N PRO A 181 5.12 -3.47 -25.91
CA PRO A 181 5.79 -2.18 -26.05
C PRO A 181 5.24 -1.36 -27.21
N GLY A 182 4.89 -0.09 -26.95
CA GLY A 182 4.40 0.85 -27.97
C GLY A 182 2.98 0.57 -28.48
N GLN A 183 2.29 -0.44 -27.95
CA GLN A 183 0.91 -0.77 -28.31
C GLN A 183 -0.02 -0.52 -27.11
N ALA A 184 -1.26 -0.14 -27.42
CA ALA A 184 -2.27 0.14 -26.41
C ALA A 184 -3.29 -1.01 -26.33
N VAL A 185 -3.69 -1.36 -25.10
CA VAL A 185 -4.89 -2.17 -24.85
C VAL A 185 -5.99 -1.25 -24.38
N ARG A 186 -7.12 -1.26 -25.07
CA ARG A 186 -8.30 -0.44 -24.78
C ARG A 186 -9.39 -1.32 -24.21
N ILE A 187 -9.89 -0.99 -23.03
CA ILE A 187 -10.91 -1.76 -22.31
C ILE A 187 -12.08 -0.81 -22.04
N THR A 188 -13.18 -0.99 -22.74
CA THR A 188 -14.34 -0.09 -22.70
C THR A 188 -15.50 -0.72 -21.92
N PHE A 189 -16.05 0.06 -20.99
CA PHE A 189 -17.20 -0.29 -20.17
C PHE A 189 -18.33 0.72 -20.40
N ALA A 190 -19.58 0.25 -20.38
CA ALA A 190 -20.74 1.13 -20.27
C ALA A 190 -20.98 1.39 -18.77
N LEU A 191 -20.77 2.63 -18.32
CA LEU A 191 -20.85 3.01 -16.91
C LEU A 191 -21.96 4.05 -16.66
N PRO A 192 -22.57 4.07 -15.47
CA PRO A 192 -23.50 5.14 -15.08
C PRO A 192 -22.76 6.47 -14.87
N ALA A 193 -23.51 7.57 -14.82
CA ALA A 193 -22.97 8.88 -14.44
C ALA A 193 -22.59 8.92 -12.94
N GLY A 194 -21.54 9.67 -12.63
CA GLY A 194 -21.04 9.83 -11.25
C GLY A 194 -19.56 10.19 -11.20
N THR A 195 -18.94 9.95 -10.05
CA THR A 195 -17.49 10.07 -9.88
C THR A 195 -16.84 8.70 -10.08
N LEU A 196 -16.04 8.54 -11.13
CA LEU A 196 -15.18 7.38 -11.27
C LEU A 196 -13.99 7.54 -10.34
N VAL A 197 -13.83 6.61 -9.40
CA VAL A 197 -12.65 6.51 -8.54
C VAL A 197 -11.95 5.21 -8.84
N GLY A 198 -10.65 5.25 -9.05
CA GLY A 198 -9.89 4.04 -9.26
C GLY A 198 -8.48 4.13 -8.74
N HIS A 199 -7.80 3.00 -8.83
CA HIS A 199 -6.39 2.89 -8.51
C HIS A 199 -5.72 2.02 -9.54
N ALA A 200 -4.44 2.29 -9.78
CA ALA A 200 -3.60 1.46 -10.63
C ALA A 200 -2.23 1.29 -10.00
N GLY A 201 -1.60 0.17 -10.32
CA GLY A 201 -0.21 -0.07 -10.02
C GLY A 201 0.36 -1.11 -10.96
N LEU A 202 1.63 -1.41 -10.76
CA LEU A 202 2.27 -2.54 -11.43
C LEU A 202 2.16 -3.74 -10.50
N ALA A 203 1.75 -4.89 -11.02
CA ALA A 203 1.78 -6.16 -10.33
C ALA A 203 3.15 -6.82 -10.42
N ASP A 204 3.42 -7.74 -9.48
CA ASP A 204 4.63 -8.58 -9.39
C ASP A 204 5.93 -7.81 -9.11
N VAL A 205 6.59 -8.15 -7.99
CA VAL A 205 7.83 -7.50 -7.55
C VAL A 205 9.04 -7.93 -8.39
N PHE A 206 9.02 -9.13 -8.96
CA PHE A 206 10.18 -9.69 -9.67
C PHE A 206 10.35 -9.08 -11.05
N THR A 207 9.25 -8.91 -11.80
CA THR A 207 9.26 -8.18 -13.08
C THR A 207 9.59 -6.69 -12.95
N ARG A 208 9.54 -6.14 -11.73
CA ARG A 208 9.91 -4.76 -11.42
C ARG A 208 11.38 -4.53 -11.10
N ARG A 209 12.11 -5.58 -10.69
CA ARG A 209 13.52 -5.45 -10.28
C ARG A 209 14.42 -5.03 -11.44
N ASP A 210 14.18 -5.62 -12.61
CA ASP A 210 15.10 -5.49 -13.75
C ASP A 210 14.62 -4.44 -14.77
N ILE A 211 13.33 -4.10 -14.78
CA ILE A 211 12.72 -3.08 -15.66
C ILE A 211 12.02 -2.01 -14.83
N ARG A 212 12.61 -0.81 -14.81
CA ARG A 212 12.12 0.36 -14.06
C ARG A 212 11.06 1.20 -14.78
N ALA A 213 10.84 0.96 -16.07
CA ALA A 213 9.94 1.79 -16.88
C ALA A 213 8.48 1.72 -16.39
N PRO A 214 7.73 2.84 -16.36
CA PRO A 214 6.37 2.84 -15.83
C PRO A 214 5.39 2.12 -16.78
N GLY A 215 4.21 1.77 -16.26
CA GLY A 215 3.02 1.55 -17.10
C GLY A 215 2.16 2.82 -17.09
N THR A 216 1.32 3.02 -18.10
CA THR A 216 0.36 4.14 -18.12
C THR A 216 -1.05 3.61 -18.25
N LEU A 217 -1.98 4.19 -17.49
CA LEU A 217 -3.41 3.95 -17.61
C LEU A 217 -4.12 5.30 -17.77
N ASP A 218 -4.65 5.53 -18.97
CA ASP A 218 -5.54 6.68 -19.23
C ASP A 218 -6.99 6.23 -19.12
N VAL A 219 -7.85 7.13 -18.64
CA VAL A 219 -9.30 6.98 -18.68
C VAL A 219 -9.84 7.98 -19.68
N GLU A 220 -10.53 7.50 -20.71
CA GLU A 220 -11.11 8.29 -21.78
C GLU A 220 -12.64 8.25 -21.75
N VAL A 221 -13.27 9.41 -21.96
CA VAL A 221 -14.72 9.56 -22.18
C VAL A 221 -14.91 10.41 -23.43
N GLY A 222 -15.66 9.88 -24.42
CA GLY A 222 -15.87 10.58 -25.70
C GLY A 222 -14.56 10.91 -26.43
N GLY A 223 -13.53 10.06 -26.29
CA GLY A 223 -12.20 10.26 -26.88
C GLY A 223 -11.31 11.28 -26.16
N ARG A 224 -11.75 11.85 -25.04
CA ARG A 224 -10.95 12.78 -24.23
C ARG A 224 -10.46 12.10 -22.95
N VAL A 225 -9.18 12.25 -22.65
CA VAL A 225 -8.60 11.79 -21.37
C VAL A 225 -9.17 12.64 -20.22
N VAL A 226 -9.80 11.97 -19.26
CA VAL A 226 -10.38 12.60 -18.05
C VAL A 226 -9.57 12.28 -16.78
N ALA A 227 -8.79 11.20 -16.79
CA ALA A 227 -7.81 10.87 -15.76
C ALA A 227 -6.63 10.11 -16.38
N SER A 228 -5.45 10.24 -15.79
CA SER A 228 -4.26 9.50 -16.22
C SER A 228 -3.39 9.19 -15.01
N VAL A 229 -2.87 7.97 -14.94
CA VAL A 229 -1.88 7.54 -13.94
C VAL A 229 -0.75 6.77 -14.62
N SER A 230 0.45 6.95 -14.10
CA SER A 230 1.65 6.32 -14.62
C SER A 230 2.44 5.62 -13.51
N PRO A 231 1.92 4.51 -12.94
CA PRO A 231 2.59 3.84 -11.83
C PRO A 231 3.98 3.35 -12.22
N GLY A 232 4.97 3.83 -11.47
CA GLY A 232 6.34 3.32 -11.42
C GLY A 232 6.46 2.08 -10.54
N VAL A 233 7.70 1.61 -10.39
CA VAL A 233 8.02 0.41 -9.62
C VAL A 233 7.69 0.57 -8.13
N ASP A 234 7.93 1.77 -7.60
CA ASP A 234 7.91 2.08 -6.17
C ASP A 234 6.65 2.85 -5.72
N ASP A 235 5.75 3.20 -6.66
CA ASP A 235 4.58 4.05 -6.37
C ASP A 235 3.44 3.30 -5.67
N GLY A 236 3.45 1.96 -5.71
CA GLY A 236 2.41 1.13 -5.11
C GLY A 236 1.06 1.27 -5.82
N TRP A 237 0.02 1.65 -5.06
CA TRP A 237 -1.38 1.67 -5.51
C TRP A 237 -1.87 3.11 -5.70
N VAL A 238 -1.66 3.65 -6.90
CA VAL A 238 -1.83 5.08 -7.20
C VAL A 238 -3.30 5.38 -7.51
N ARG A 239 -3.89 6.31 -6.76
CA ARG A 239 -5.28 6.74 -6.90
C ARG A 239 -5.47 7.68 -8.10
N PHE A 240 -6.61 7.57 -8.77
CA PHE A 240 -7.16 8.57 -9.67
C PHE A 240 -8.66 8.76 -9.43
N ALA A 241 -9.18 9.91 -9.83
CA ALA A 241 -10.61 10.18 -9.82
C ALA A 241 -10.99 11.17 -10.93
N ALA A 242 -12.16 10.99 -11.53
CA ALA A 242 -12.72 11.94 -12.48
C ALA A 242 -14.26 11.86 -12.50
N PRO A 243 -14.96 13.01 -12.66
CA PRO A 243 -16.39 12.99 -12.95
C PRO A 243 -16.62 12.43 -14.36
N ILE A 244 -17.64 11.58 -14.50
CA ILE A 244 -18.05 11.01 -15.78
C ILE A 244 -19.56 11.24 -16.03
N PRO A 245 -19.96 11.59 -17.26
CA PRO A 245 -21.37 11.80 -17.62
C PRO A 245 -22.15 10.48 -17.80
N GLY A 246 -21.50 9.33 -17.61
CA GLY A 246 -22.01 8.02 -17.99
C GLY A 246 -21.76 7.70 -19.47
N GLY A 247 -22.14 6.49 -19.88
CA GLY A 247 -21.91 5.95 -21.21
C GLY A 247 -20.58 5.20 -21.31
N ASP A 248 -19.97 5.21 -22.49
CA ASP A 248 -18.74 4.48 -22.75
C ASP A 248 -17.52 5.16 -22.12
N VAL A 249 -16.89 4.44 -21.19
CA VAL A 249 -15.64 4.83 -20.54
C VAL A 249 -14.55 3.83 -20.93
N THR A 250 -13.45 4.32 -21.50
CA THR A 250 -12.36 3.47 -21.99
C THR A 250 -11.11 3.63 -21.14
N PHE A 251 -10.61 2.52 -20.61
CA PHE A 251 -9.31 2.43 -19.96
C PHE A 251 -8.26 2.06 -21.02
N VAL A 252 -7.22 2.87 -21.14
CA VAL A 252 -6.17 2.70 -22.15
C VAL A 252 -4.85 2.41 -21.45
N ALA A 253 -4.46 1.13 -21.45
CA ALA A 253 -3.22 0.67 -20.88
C ALA A 253 -2.11 0.72 -21.94
N ARG A 254 -0.97 1.35 -21.62
CA ARG A 254 0.25 1.35 -22.46
C ARG A 254 1.49 1.07 -21.61
N ALA A 255 2.51 0.54 -22.26
CA ALA A 255 3.81 0.34 -21.65
C ALA A 255 4.94 0.62 -22.66
N PRO A 256 6.02 1.29 -22.26
CA PRO A 256 7.21 1.48 -23.10
C PRO A 256 8.14 0.25 -23.13
N ALA A 257 7.95 -0.69 -22.19
CA ALA A 257 8.75 -1.89 -22.02
C ALA A 257 7.84 -3.13 -21.95
N PRO A 258 8.36 -4.34 -22.23
CA PRO A 258 7.54 -5.56 -22.16
C PRO A 258 7.24 -5.93 -20.70
N GLN A 259 6.30 -6.86 -20.51
CA GLN A 259 5.99 -7.48 -19.21
C GLN A 259 5.64 -6.45 -18.11
N ARG A 260 4.97 -5.36 -18.48
CA ARG A 260 4.39 -4.43 -17.50
C ARG A 260 2.98 -4.89 -17.17
N LEU A 261 2.87 -5.66 -16.09
CA LEU A 261 1.60 -6.15 -15.56
C LEU A 261 0.85 -4.98 -14.90
N ILE A 262 0.15 -4.17 -15.70
CA ILE A 262 -0.66 -3.07 -15.19
C ILE A 262 -1.90 -3.69 -14.53
N CYS A 263 -2.08 -3.41 -13.25
CA CYS A 263 -3.17 -3.89 -12.42
C CYS A 263 -4.00 -2.68 -11.98
N PHE A 264 -5.31 -2.67 -12.26
CA PHE A 264 -6.18 -1.56 -11.89
C PHE A 264 -7.57 -2.01 -11.41
N ALA A 265 -8.19 -1.19 -10.58
CA ALA A 265 -9.58 -1.33 -10.17
C ALA A 265 -10.24 0.05 -10.17
N ALA A 266 -11.55 0.10 -10.47
CA ALA A 266 -12.29 1.34 -10.47
C ALA A 266 -13.78 1.12 -10.17
N GLU A 267 -14.38 2.10 -9.50
CA GLU A 267 -15.77 2.10 -9.09
C GLU A 267 -16.41 3.44 -9.47
N VAL A 268 -17.67 3.42 -9.88
CA VAL A 268 -18.49 4.63 -10.00
C VAL A 268 -19.22 4.87 -8.70
N ARG A 269 -19.06 6.07 -8.18
CA ARG A 269 -19.65 6.55 -6.93
C ARG A 269 -20.58 7.73 -7.22
N PRO A 270 -21.54 8.05 -6.32
CA PRO A 270 -22.41 9.21 -6.45
C PRO A 270 -21.69 10.53 -6.76
#